data_AF-A0A1K2FKQ1-F1
#
_entry.id   AF-A0A1K2FKQ1-F1
#
_cell.length_a   1.000
_cell.length_b   1.000
_cell.length_c   1.000
_cell.angle_alpha   90.00
_cell.angle_beta   90.00
_cell.angle_gamma   90.00
#
_symmetry.space_group_name_H-M   'P 1'
#
loop_
_entity.id
_entity.type
_entity.pdbx_description
1 polymer ?
#
loop_
_entity_poly.entity_id
_entity_poly.type
_entity_poly.pdbx_seq_one_letter_code
_entity_poly.pdbx_strand_id
1 'polypeptide(L)'
;MGWVSAGDYEVALDGGKVVCRNAAGRLLKSVPPKIADDPAVVGLKQLVEWLERHERQCDLVHSAAADRTHDVFGRLNPTDPARFARAWLAAAHYTEELDRALCAAAWSG
;
A
#
# COMPACT_ATOMS: atom_id res chain seq x y z
N MET A 1 11.97 0.40 10.15
CA MET A 1 11.87 0.67 8.70
C MET A 1 13.28 0.85 8.17
N GLY A 2 13.69 0.05 7.19
CA GLY A 2 15.07 0.03 6.68
C GLY A 2 15.35 1.20 5.75
N TRP A 3 16.51 1.83 5.91
CA TRP A 3 17.04 2.80 4.96
C TRP A 3 17.69 2.05 3.80
N VAL A 4 17.45 2.52 2.57
CA VAL A 4 18.01 1.96 1.33
C VAL A 4 18.91 2.99 0.69
N SER A 5 20.10 2.57 0.26
CA SER A 5 21.06 3.46 -0.40
C SER A 5 20.60 3.85 -1.81
N ALA A 6 20.76 5.13 -2.15
CA ALA A 6 20.48 5.73 -3.45
C ALA A 6 21.59 6.77 -3.74
N GLY A 7 22.74 6.30 -4.20
CA GLY A 7 23.95 7.11 -4.34
C GLY A 7 24.50 7.60 -2.99
N ASP A 8 24.68 8.91 -2.83
CA ASP A 8 25.14 9.54 -1.57
C ASP A 8 24.02 9.77 -0.53
N TYR A 9 22.85 9.20 -0.79
CA TYR A 9 21.64 9.39 0.01
C TYR A 9 21.11 8.05 0.48
N GLU A 10 20.30 8.13 1.51
CA GLU A 10 19.47 7.03 1.93
C GLU A 10 18.01 7.44 1.85
N VAL A 11 17.18 6.52 1.38
CA VAL A 11 15.73 6.69 1.25
C VAL A 11 14.99 5.61 2.01
N ALA A 12 13.83 5.97 2.54
CA ALA A 12 13.00 5.06 3.31
C ALA A 12 11.53 5.42 3.13
N LEU A 13 10.66 4.54 3.61
CA LEU A 13 9.22 4.76 3.72
C LEU A 13 8.88 5.20 5.14
N ASP A 14 8.18 6.32 5.26
CA ASP A 14 7.66 6.85 6.53
C ASP A 14 6.28 7.46 6.32
N GLY A 15 5.28 7.02 7.09
CA GLY A 15 3.91 7.54 7.02
C GLY A 15 3.30 7.57 5.61
N GLY A 16 3.55 6.55 4.79
CA GLY A 16 3.06 6.48 3.40
C GLY A 16 3.81 7.41 2.43
N LYS A 17 4.98 7.94 2.81
CA LYS A 17 5.79 8.83 1.96
C LYS A 17 7.21 8.34 1.86
N VAL A 18 7.82 8.62 0.72
CA VAL A 18 9.26 8.41 0.53
C VAL A 18 10.00 9.57 1.17
N VAL A 19 10.77 9.27 2.22
CA VAL A 19 11.65 10.22 2.91
C VAL A 19 13.10 9.99 2.48
N CYS A 20 13.91 11.05 2.54
CA CYS A 20 15.32 11.01 2.15
C CYS A 20 16.17 11.67 3.23
N ARG A 21 17.34 11.09 3.49
CA ARG A 21 18.40 11.69 4.29
C ARG A 21 19.73 11.69 3.52
N ASN A 22 20.61 12.62 3.87
CA ASN A 22 21.96 12.69 3.30
C ASN A 22 22.97 11.83 4.08
N ALA A 23 24.21 11.75 3.60
CA ALA A 23 25.32 11.07 4.27
C ALA A 23 25.60 11.54 5.72
N ALA A 24 25.20 12.76 6.09
CA ALA A 24 25.30 13.27 7.46
C ALA A 24 24.10 12.85 8.34
N GLY A 25 23.20 12.00 7.84
CA GLY A 25 22.01 11.52 8.53
C GLY A 25 20.87 12.55 8.62
N ARG A 26 21.01 13.73 8.00
CA ARG A 26 20.01 14.79 8.06
C ARG A 26 18.86 14.51 7.09
N LEU A 27 17.64 14.50 7.62
CA LEU A 27 16.42 14.39 6.82
C LEU A 27 16.23 15.63 5.94
N LEU A 28 15.89 15.40 4.68
CA LEU A 28 15.64 16.44 3.68
C LEU A 28 14.14 16.70 3.53
N LYS A 29 13.79 17.91 3.07
CA LYS A 29 12.38 18.29 2.84
C LYS A 29 11.71 17.47 1.74
N SER A 30 12.49 17.02 0.76
CA SER A 30 12.03 16.19 -0.35
C SER A 30 13.20 15.38 -0.90
N VAL A 31 12.89 14.33 -1.66
CA VAL A 31 13.88 13.59 -2.45
C VAL A 31 14.52 14.56 -3.47
N PRO A 32 15.86 14.68 -3.52
CA PRO A 32 16.53 15.52 -4.51
C PRO A 32 16.27 15.06 -5.96
N PRO A 33 16.14 15.97 -6.94
CA PRO A 33 15.90 15.60 -8.34
C PRO A 33 16.95 14.66 -8.92
N LYS A 34 18.20 14.79 -8.48
CA LYS A 34 19.33 13.98 -8.96
C LYS A 34 19.25 12.49 -8.64
N ILE A 35 18.41 12.08 -7.69
CA ILE A 35 18.14 10.66 -7.37
C ILE A 35 16.67 10.30 -7.64
N ALA A 36 15.91 11.16 -8.31
CA ALA A 36 14.46 10.96 -8.45
C ALA A 36 14.09 9.69 -9.23
N ASP A 37 14.96 9.31 -10.18
CA ASP A 37 14.85 8.14 -11.05
C ASP A 37 15.71 6.96 -10.56
N ASP A 38 16.33 7.08 -9.39
CA ASP A 38 17.04 5.96 -8.77
C ASP A 38 16.06 4.79 -8.55
N PRO A 39 16.43 3.54 -8.90
CA PRO A 39 15.53 2.40 -8.78
C PRO A 39 14.94 2.21 -7.38
N ALA A 40 15.69 2.52 -6.32
CA ALA A 40 15.19 2.43 -4.96
C ALA A 40 14.10 3.48 -4.69
N VAL A 41 14.28 4.70 -5.19
CA VAL A 41 13.29 5.78 -5.08
C VAL A 41 12.03 5.46 -5.87
N VAL A 42 12.20 4.99 -7.11
CA VAL A 42 11.09 4.59 -7.98
C VAL A 42 10.31 3.43 -7.36
N GLY A 43 11.00 2.40 -6.89
CA GLY A 43 10.37 1.25 -6.22
C GLY A 43 9.59 1.64 -4.98
N LEU A 44 10.14 2.51 -4.12
CA LEU A 44 9.43 3.00 -2.94
C LEU A 44 8.19 3.84 -3.30
N LYS A 45 8.25 4.66 -4.35
CA LYS A 45 7.07 5.42 -4.84
C LYS A 45 5.98 4.49 -5.37
N GLN A 46 6.36 3.49 -6.16
CA GLN A 46 5.43 2.48 -6.66
C GLN A 46 4.81 1.68 -5.50
N LEU A 47 5.59 1.36 -4.48
CA LEU A 47 5.11 0.70 -3.27
C LEU A 47 4.10 1.57 -2.52
N VAL A 48 4.37 2.88 -2.37
CA VAL A 48 3.40 3.83 -1.77
C VAL A 48 2.08 3.82 -2.55
N GLU A 49 2.13 4.00 -3.86
CA GLU A 49 0.93 4.02 -4.69
C GLU A 49 0.14 2.71 -4.59
N TRP A 50 0.85 1.60 -4.56
CA TRP A 50 0.26 0.28 -4.37
C TRP A 50 -0.41 0.12 -3.00
N LEU A 51 0.23 0.58 -1.93
CA LEU A 51 -0.34 0.56 -0.57
C LEU A 51 -1.61 1.43 -0.48
N GLU A 52 -1.62 2.62 -1.07
CA GLU A 52 -2.80 3.50 -1.10
C GLU A 52 -3.96 2.90 -1.91
N ARG A 53 -3.66 2.16 -2.99
CA ARG A 53 -4.68 1.40 -3.73
C ARG A 53 -5.24 0.27 -2.87
N HIS A 54 -4.37 -0.44 -2.14
CA HIS A 54 -4.77 -1.54 -1.28
C HIS A 54 -5.64 -1.09 -0.11
N GLU A 55 -5.27 0.00 0.56
CA GLU A 55 -6.05 0.58 1.67
C GLU A 55 -7.49 0.87 1.24
N ARG A 56 -7.67 1.47 0.06
CA ARG A 56 -9.00 1.69 -0.52
C ARG A 56 -9.77 0.39 -0.77
N GLN A 57 -9.10 -0.69 -1.19
CA GLN A 57 -9.76 -1.98 -1.39
C GLN A 57 -10.14 -2.64 -0.07
N CYS A 58 -9.32 -2.51 0.97
CA CYS A 58 -9.67 -2.92 2.32
C CYS A 58 -10.91 -2.17 2.83
N ASP A 59 -10.98 -0.85 2.64
CA ASP A 59 -12.15 -0.05 3.03
C ASP A 59 -13.42 -0.46 2.27
N LEU A 60 -13.29 -0.82 0.99
CA LEU A 60 -14.41 -1.34 0.19
C LEU A 60 -14.93 -2.67 0.74
N VAL A 61 -14.06 -3.57 1.19
CA VAL A 61 -14.47 -4.84 1.84
C VAL A 61 -15.19 -4.56 3.16
N HIS A 62 -14.61 -3.72 4.02
CA HIS A 62 -15.20 -3.40 5.31
C HIS A 62 -16.56 -2.72 5.15
N SER A 63 -16.68 -1.76 4.23
CA SER A 63 -17.96 -1.10 3.95
C SER A 63 -18.99 -2.03 3.32
N ALA A 64 -18.58 -2.99 2.47
CA ALA A 64 -19.48 -4.01 1.93
C ALA A 64 -19.97 -4.98 3.01
N ALA A 65 -19.09 -5.39 3.94
CA ALA A 65 -19.45 -6.26 5.05
C ALA A 65 -20.33 -5.55 6.10
N ALA A 66 -20.11 -4.26 6.32
CA ALA A 66 -20.82 -3.46 7.31
C ALA A 66 -22.11 -2.81 6.76
N ASP A 67 -22.44 -3.00 5.47
CA ASP A 67 -23.61 -2.38 4.86
C ASP A 67 -24.90 -2.83 5.57
N ARG A 68 -25.54 -1.86 6.22
CA ARG A 68 -26.85 -1.98 6.86
C ARG A 68 -27.79 -0.88 6.37
N THR A 69 -27.81 -0.64 5.08
CA THR A 69 -28.73 0.32 4.45
C THR A 69 -30.19 -0.08 4.67
N HIS A 70 -31.03 0.92 4.89
CA HIS A 70 -32.48 0.74 4.99
C HIS A 70 -33.18 1.21 3.70
N ASP A 71 -34.29 0.58 3.33
CA ASP A 71 -35.16 1.03 2.25
C ASP A 71 -35.92 2.32 2.62
N VAL A 72 -36.71 2.86 1.68
CA VAL A 72 -37.56 4.06 1.90
C VAL A 72 -38.58 3.86 3.02
N PHE A 73 -38.86 2.62 3.40
CA PHE A 73 -39.79 2.26 4.48
C PHE A 73 -39.07 1.94 5.80
N GLY A 74 -37.74 2.12 5.88
CA GLY A 74 -36.94 1.89 7.08
C GLY A 74 -36.60 0.41 7.35
N ARG A 75 -36.88 -0.51 6.42
CA ARG A 75 -36.53 -1.93 6.55
C ARG A 75 -35.10 -2.15 6.09
N LEU A 76 -34.37 -3.04 6.77
CA LEU A 76 -33.01 -3.38 6.37
C LEU A 76 -33.04 -3.99 4.96
N ASN A 77 -32.17 -3.50 4.07
CA ASN A 77 -32.00 -4.11 2.76
C ASN A 77 -31.51 -5.56 2.89
N PRO A 78 -31.92 -6.45 1.97
CA PRO A 78 -31.29 -7.76 1.85
C PRO A 78 -29.79 -7.60 1.65
N THR A 79 -28.99 -8.42 2.34
CA THR A 79 -27.54 -8.46 2.13
C THR A 79 -27.22 -8.67 0.64
N ASP A 80 -26.24 -7.94 0.12
CA ASP A 80 -25.71 -8.13 -1.24
C ASP A 80 -24.42 -8.97 -1.19
N PRO A 81 -24.51 -10.32 -1.21
CA PRO A 81 -23.34 -11.19 -1.15
C PRO A 81 -22.45 -11.04 -2.40
N ALA A 82 -22.99 -10.58 -3.53
CA ALA A 82 -22.20 -10.40 -4.74
C ALA A 82 -21.30 -9.17 -4.65
N ARG A 83 -21.78 -8.07 -4.05
CA ARG A 83 -20.94 -6.91 -3.73
C ARG A 83 -19.84 -7.27 -2.74
N PHE A 84 -20.18 -8.01 -1.69
CA PHE A 84 -19.18 -8.49 -0.74
C PHE A 84 -18.13 -9.37 -1.43
N ALA A 85 -18.55 -10.36 -2.23
CA ALA A 85 -17.63 -11.25 -2.95
C ALA A 85 -16.69 -10.49 -3.90
N ARG A 86 -17.21 -9.50 -4.64
CA ARG A 86 -16.38 -8.65 -5.52
C ARG A 86 -15.36 -7.83 -4.74
N ALA A 87 -15.79 -7.20 -3.64
CA ALA A 87 -14.87 -6.44 -2.79
C ALA A 87 -13.80 -7.38 -2.18
N TRP A 88 -14.22 -8.54 -1.67
CA TRP A 88 -13.33 -9.52 -1.07
C TRP A 88 -12.30 -10.04 -2.07
N LEU A 89 -12.70 -10.42 -3.28
CA LEU A 89 -11.78 -10.85 -4.34
C LEU A 89 -10.77 -9.75 -4.70
N ALA A 90 -11.22 -8.49 -4.73
CA ALA A 90 -10.34 -7.35 -5.00
C ALA A 90 -9.28 -7.15 -3.90
N ALA A 91 -9.59 -7.47 -2.64
CA ALA A 91 -8.65 -7.40 -1.52
C ALA A 91 -7.82 -8.69 -1.32
N ALA A 92 -8.36 -9.87 -1.65
CA ALA A 92 -7.72 -11.16 -1.39
C ALA A 92 -6.54 -11.48 -2.31
N HIS A 93 -6.50 -10.90 -3.53
CA HIS A 93 -5.33 -11.03 -4.41
C HIS A 93 -4.02 -10.52 -3.76
N TYR A 94 -4.13 -9.65 -2.74
CA TYR A 94 -2.98 -9.11 -2.03
C TYR A 94 -2.29 -10.09 -1.09
N THR A 95 -3.04 -10.98 -0.43
CA THR A 95 -2.44 -11.98 0.45
C THR A 95 -1.64 -12.99 -0.35
N GLU A 96 -2.07 -13.32 -1.57
CA GLU A 96 -1.33 -14.22 -2.46
C GLU A 96 -0.01 -13.59 -2.96
N GLU A 97 -0.04 -12.33 -3.38
CA GLU A 97 1.20 -11.64 -3.81
C GLU A 97 2.17 -11.39 -2.66
N LEU A 98 1.65 -11.09 -1.46
CA LEU A 98 2.47 -10.96 -0.26
C LEU A 98 3.14 -12.28 0.11
N ASP A 99 2.39 -13.38 0.13
CA ASP A 99 2.94 -14.72 0.40
C ASP A 99 4.01 -15.09 -0.63
N ARG A 100 3.76 -14.79 -1.91
CA ARG A 100 4.74 -15.02 -2.99
C ARG A 100 6.01 -14.19 -2.79
N ALA A 101 5.88 -12.91 -2.44
CA ALA A 101 7.02 -12.03 -2.21
C ALA A 101 7.82 -12.44 -0.97
N LEU A 102 7.15 -12.80 0.13
CA LEU A 102 7.79 -13.29 1.35
C LEU A 102 8.50 -14.63 1.12
N CYS A 103 7.88 -15.54 0.35
CA CYS A 103 8.54 -16.76 -0.10
C CYS A 103 9.78 -16.42 -0.92
N ALA A 104 9.66 -15.60 -1.98
CA ALA A 104 10.80 -15.23 -2.81
C ALA A 104 11.96 -14.62 -1.97
N ALA A 105 11.65 -13.75 -0.99
CA ALA A 105 12.63 -13.17 -0.08
C ALA A 105 13.31 -14.22 0.83
N ALA A 106 12.54 -15.19 1.35
CA ALA A 106 13.09 -16.26 2.18
C ALA A 106 14.06 -17.19 1.43
N TRP A 107 13.86 -17.37 0.11
CA TRP A 107 14.69 -18.24 -0.73
C TRP A 107 15.81 -17.51 -1.49
N SER A 108 15.83 -16.17 -1.47
CA SER A 108 16.87 -15.33 -2.10
C SER A 108 17.90 -14.77 -1.11
N GLY A 109 17.85 -15.24 0.14
CA GLY A 109 18.83 -14.96 1.20
C GLY A 109 20.05 -15.86 1.14
#